data_AF-A0A6J3G155-F1
#
_entry.id   AF-A0A6J3G155-F1
#
_cell.length_a   1.000
_cell.length_b   1.000
_cell.length_c   1.000
_cell.angle_alpha   90.00
_cell.angle_beta   90.00
_cell.angle_gamma   90.00
#
_symmetry.space_group_name_H-M   'P 1'
#
loop_
_entity.id
_entity.type
_entity.pdbx_description
1 polymer ?
#
loop_
_entity_poly.entity_id
_entity_poly.type
_entity_poly.pdbx_seq_one_letter_code
_entity_poly.pdbx_strand_id
1 'polypeptide(L)'
;MFLAKALLEGADRGLGEALGGLFGGGGQRRGGGGGGGNIGGIVGGIVNFISEAAAAQYTPEPPPPTQQHFTNVEASESEEVRRFRQQFAQLAGPDMEVGATDLMNILNKVLSKHKDLKTDGFNLDTCRSIVAVMDSDTTGKLGFEEFKYLWNNIKKWQCVYKQYDRDHSGSLGSSQLRGALQAAGFKLNEQLYQMIVRRYANEDGDMDFNNFISCLVRLDAMFRAFKSLDRDTDGLIQVSLKEWLQLTMYS
;
A
#
# COMPACT_ATOMS: atom_id res chain seq x y z
N MET A 1 10.39 -30.43 4.87
CA MET A 1 10.71 -29.65 6.07
C MET A 1 12.23 -29.52 6.28
N PHE A 2 12.99 -29.09 5.25
CA PHE A 2 14.47 -28.96 5.33
C PHE A 2 15.06 -27.87 4.41
N LEU A 3 14.27 -26.90 3.96
CA LEU A 3 14.74 -25.79 3.08
C LEU A 3 14.70 -24.41 3.74
N ALA A 4 14.18 -24.29 4.97
CA ALA A 4 14.09 -23.00 5.67
C ALA A 4 15.27 -22.71 6.63
N LYS A 5 16.23 -23.64 6.79
CA LYS A 5 17.34 -23.50 7.76
C LYS A 5 18.68 -23.06 7.14
N ALA A 6 18.79 -22.99 5.81
CA ALA A 6 20.05 -22.64 5.13
C ALA A 6 20.18 -21.15 4.73
N LEU A 7 19.14 -20.33 4.90
CA LEU A 7 19.15 -18.91 4.52
C LEU A 7 19.40 -17.95 5.69
N LEU A 8 19.52 -18.44 6.93
CA LEU A 8 19.70 -17.61 8.13
C LEU A 8 21.14 -17.55 8.67
N GLU A 9 22.10 -18.28 8.09
CA GLU A 9 23.51 -18.30 8.56
C GLU A 9 24.52 -17.65 7.59
N GLY A 10 24.06 -17.00 6.51
CA GLY A 10 24.94 -16.51 5.44
C GLY A 10 25.21 -14.99 5.35
N ALA A 11 24.56 -14.15 6.16
CA ALA A 11 24.55 -12.70 5.91
C ALA A 11 25.32 -11.83 6.94
N ASP A 12 26.06 -12.43 7.88
CA ASP A 12 26.74 -11.69 8.98
C ASP A 12 28.26 -11.50 8.78
N ARG A 13 28.75 -11.51 7.53
CA ARG A 13 30.15 -11.18 7.23
C ARG A 13 30.27 -10.38 5.94
N GLY A 14 30.46 -9.07 6.09
CA GLY A 14 31.14 -8.26 5.07
C GLY A 14 30.51 -6.92 4.78
N LEU A 15 30.60 -5.97 5.72
CA LEU A 15 30.53 -4.53 5.43
C LEU A 15 31.28 -3.74 6.54
N GLY A 16 32.56 -4.09 6.74
CA GLY A 16 33.45 -3.48 7.75
C GLY A 16 34.63 -2.68 7.18
N GLU A 17 34.77 -2.52 5.87
CA GLU A 17 35.91 -1.84 5.24
C GLU A 17 35.46 -1.01 4.04
N ALA A 18 34.83 0.13 4.31
CA ALA A 18 34.84 1.28 3.41
C ALA A 18 34.43 2.50 4.24
N LEU A 19 35.13 3.63 4.06
CA LEU A 19 34.94 4.93 4.72
C LEU A 19 35.84 5.23 5.94
N GLY A 20 37.09 4.78 5.90
CA GLY A 20 38.19 5.41 6.65
C GLY A 20 38.96 6.38 5.74
N GLY A 21 38.70 7.68 5.86
CA GLY A 21 39.58 8.72 5.31
C GLY A 21 38.86 9.89 4.67
N LEU A 22 38.52 10.91 5.46
CA LEU A 22 38.70 12.32 5.12
C LEU A 22 38.20 13.23 6.26
N PHE A 23 38.99 13.46 7.31
CA PHE A 23 38.87 14.70 8.11
C PHE A 23 40.20 15.04 8.79
N GLY A 24 40.79 16.15 8.38
CA GLY A 24 41.93 16.81 9.02
C GLY A 24 41.79 18.32 8.93
N GLY A 25 41.92 19.00 10.07
CA GLY A 25 42.01 20.47 10.24
C GLY A 25 40.68 21.21 10.12
N GLY A 26 40.22 22.08 11.03
CA GLY A 26 40.92 22.93 12.00
C GLY A 26 40.50 24.38 11.73
N GLY A 27 39.79 25.04 12.66
CA GLY A 27 39.43 26.45 12.50
C GLY A 27 38.34 26.93 13.47
N GLN A 28 38.67 27.93 14.29
CA GLN A 28 37.95 28.39 15.47
C GLN A 28 37.47 29.84 15.27
N ARG A 29 36.24 30.18 15.71
CA ARG A 29 35.90 31.30 16.63
C ARG A 29 34.43 31.75 16.57
N ARG A 30 33.82 31.74 17.77
CA ARG A 30 32.97 32.75 18.44
C ARG A 30 31.93 33.57 17.65
N GLY A 31 30.70 33.53 18.16
CA GLY A 31 29.95 34.75 18.51
C GLY A 31 28.45 34.74 18.27
N GLY A 32 27.66 34.97 19.34
CA GLY A 32 26.44 35.78 19.26
C GLY A 32 25.11 35.02 19.32
N GLY A 33 24.30 35.33 20.33
CA GLY A 33 23.01 34.68 20.59
C GLY A 33 21.85 35.16 19.71
N GLY A 34 20.71 34.49 19.88
CA GLY A 34 19.46 34.86 19.23
C GLY A 34 18.44 33.73 19.34
N GLY A 35 17.49 33.87 20.25
CA GLY A 35 16.39 32.92 20.43
C GLY A 35 15.46 32.86 19.22
N GLY A 36 14.94 31.67 18.98
CA GLY A 36 13.91 31.39 17.97
C GLY A 36 13.56 29.92 18.05
N GLY A 37 12.41 29.61 18.66
CA GLY A 37 11.91 28.24 18.77
C GLY A 37 11.76 27.62 17.39
N ASN A 38 12.36 26.44 17.20
CA ASN A 38 12.24 25.69 15.96
C ASN A 38 11.60 24.34 16.22
N ILE A 39 10.41 24.20 15.66
CA ILE A 39 9.53 23.05 15.69
C ILE A 39 10.09 22.07 14.65
N GLY A 40 11.17 21.37 14.99
CA GLY A 40 11.91 20.57 14.03
C GLY A 40 12.54 19.37 14.70
N GLY A 41 11.77 18.31 14.93
CA GLY A 41 12.35 17.12 15.54
C GLY A 41 11.40 15.97 15.81
N ILE A 42 10.61 15.50 14.84
CA ILE A 42 9.86 14.23 15.01
C ILE A 42 9.83 13.35 13.74
N VAL A 43 10.24 13.84 12.56
CA VAL A 43 9.86 13.22 11.25
C VAL A 43 10.80 12.09 10.76
N GLY A 44 11.74 11.61 11.59
CA GLY A 44 12.75 10.63 11.18
C GLY A 44 12.29 9.15 11.14
N GLY A 45 11.20 8.80 11.81
CA GLY A 45 10.88 7.38 12.09
C GLY A 45 10.24 6.58 10.94
N ILE A 46 9.73 7.24 9.91
CA ILE A 46 8.90 6.58 8.87
C ILE A 46 9.75 5.89 7.79
N VAL A 47 11.03 6.24 7.63
CA VAL A 47 11.75 6.04 6.35
C VAL A 47 12.65 4.79 6.30
N ASN A 48 12.92 4.11 7.42
CA ASN A 48 13.98 3.08 7.49
C ASN A 48 13.55 1.60 7.44
N PHE A 49 12.31 1.26 7.09
CA PHE A 49 11.86 -0.14 7.06
C PHE A 49 11.47 -0.59 5.65
N ILE A 50 12.48 -0.66 4.76
CA ILE A 50 12.40 -1.44 3.53
C ILE A 50 13.02 -2.80 3.85
N SER A 51 12.19 -3.78 4.21
CA SER A 51 12.59 -5.18 4.21
C SER A 51 12.02 -5.84 2.96
N GLU A 52 12.91 -6.37 2.15
CA GLU A 52 12.64 -7.08 0.90
C GLU A 52 12.00 -8.44 1.22
N ALA A 53 10.76 -8.66 0.79
CA ALA A 53 10.05 -9.93 0.97
C ALA A 53 9.47 -10.42 -0.37
N ALA A 54 9.75 -11.68 -0.65
CA ALA A 54 9.60 -12.35 -1.94
C ALA A 54 8.16 -12.47 -2.46
N ALA A 55 8.05 -12.57 -3.79
CA ALA A 55 6.82 -12.85 -4.52
C ALA A 55 6.15 -14.16 -4.04
N ALA A 56 5.09 -14.02 -3.24
CA ALA A 56 4.21 -15.11 -2.84
C ALA A 56 2.96 -15.16 -3.72
N GLN A 57 2.52 -16.37 -4.06
CA GLN A 57 1.21 -16.66 -4.66
C GLN A 57 0.11 -15.96 -3.85
N TYR A 58 -0.86 -15.35 -4.54
CA TYR A 58 -1.93 -14.60 -3.88
C TYR A 58 -2.86 -15.49 -3.09
N THR A 59 -2.71 -15.38 -1.78
CA THR A 59 -3.71 -15.75 -0.78
C THR A 59 -4.34 -14.45 -0.30
N PRO A 60 -5.63 -14.18 -0.58
CA PRO A 60 -6.30 -13.03 0.03
C PRO A 60 -6.22 -13.16 1.55
N GLU A 61 -5.77 -12.11 2.23
CA GLU A 61 -5.89 -12.06 3.69
C GLU A 61 -7.38 -12.08 4.05
N PRO A 62 -7.79 -12.87 5.06
CA PRO A 62 -9.18 -12.93 5.46
C PRO A 62 -9.68 -11.52 5.87
N PRO A 63 -10.93 -11.17 5.56
CA PRO A 63 -11.49 -9.89 5.97
C PRO A 63 -11.40 -9.74 7.49
N PRO A 64 -11.13 -8.53 8.01
CA PRO A 64 -11.07 -8.31 9.45
C PRO A 64 -12.42 -8.69 10.09
N PRO A 65 -12.42 -9.35 11.26
CA PRO A 65 -13.64 -9.73 11.94
C PRO A 65 -14.45 -8.48 12.34
N THR A 66 -15.78 -8.58 12.26
CA THR A 66 -16.71 -7.58 12.81
C THR A 66 -16.44 -7.44 14.31
N GLN A 67 -16.11 -6.21 14.76
CA GLN A 67 -15.63 -5.96 16.12
C GLN A 67 -16.61 -6.46 17.19
N GLN A 68 -16.16 -7.40 18.02
CA GLN A 68 -16.66 -7.54 19.38
C GLN A 68 -15.69 -6.80 20.32
N HIS A 69 -16.24 -5.82 21.05
CA HIS A 69 -15.73 -5.12 22.24
C HIS A 69 -14.21 -4.99 22.46
N PHE A 70 -13.78 -3.73 22.48
CA PHE A 70 -12.44 -3.15 22.59
C PHE A 70 -11.53 -3.51 23.79
N THR A 71 -11.80 -4.53 24.60
CA THR A 71 -11.19 -4.60 25.95
C THR A 71 -10.09 -5.64 26.19
N ASN A 72 -9.57 -6.40 25.22
CA ASN A 72 -8.58 -7.45 25.56
C ASN A 72 -7.45 -7.78 24.53
N VAL A 73 -7.05 -6.87 23.64
CA VAL A 73 -5.99 -7.18 22.63
C VAL A 73 -4.61 -6.57 22.95
N GLU A 74 -4.47 -5.72 23.99
CA GLU A 74 -3.25 -4.93 24.21
C GLU A 74 -1.99 -5.71 24.66
N ALA A 75 -2.06 -7.02 24.93
CA ALA A 75 -0.93 -7.78 25.50
C ALA A 75 -0.06 -8.55 24.49
N SER A 76 -0.41 -8.57 23.19
CA SER A 76 0.31 -9.37 22.18
C SER A 76 0.45 -8.66 20.81
N GLU A 77 0.54 -7.33 20.79
CA GLU A 77 0.83 -6.61 19.55
C GLU A 77 2.36 -6.53 19.29
N SER A 78 2.79 -6.88 18.08
CA SER A 78 4.18 -6.67 17.62
C SER A 78 4.54 -5.18 17.66
N GLU A 79 5.82 -4.86 17.90
CA GLU A 79 6.30 -3.47 17.89
C GLU A 79 5.96 -2.73 16.59
N GLU A 80 5.95 -3.45 15.46
CA GLU A 80 5.58 -2.90 14.15
C GLU A 80 4.12 -2.45 14.12
N VAL A 81 3.20 -3.24 14.70
CA VAL A 81 1.78 -2.91 14.79
C VAL A 81 1.57 -1.72 15.71
N ARG A 82 2.31 -1.66 16.82
CA ARG A 82 2.25 -0.53 17.76
C ARG A 82 2.71 0.78 17.11
N ARG A 83 3.80 0.75 16.34
CA ARG A 83 4.28 1.91 15.57
C ARG A 83 3.30 2.31 14.47
N PHE A 84 2.72 1.34 13.77
CA PHE A 84 1.71 1.61 12.75
C PHE A 84 0.44 2.24 13.35
N ARG A 85 0.00 1.77 14.53
CA ARG A 85 -1.14 2.35 15.28
C ARG A 85 -0.88 3.79 15.70
N GLN A 86 0.35 4.11 16.15
CA GLN A 86 0.73 5.49 16.44
C GLN A 86 0.71 6.39 15.19
N GLN A 87 1.16 5.87 14.05
CA GLN A 87 1.11 6.59 12.77
C GLN A 87 -0.32 6.80 12.30
N PHE A 88 -1.17 5.77 12.38
CA PHE A 88 -2.59 5.86 12.06
C PHE A 88 -3.28 6.93 12.93
N ALA A 89 -3.06 6.94 14.25
CA ALA A 89 -3.68 7.92 15.14
C ALA A 89 -3.30 9.37 14.79
N GLN A 90 -2.09 9.61 14.26
CA GLN A 90 -1.69 10.94 13.79
C GLN A 90 -2.39 11.36 12.49
N LEU A 91 -2.83 10.39 11.69
CA LEU A 91 -3.44 10.59 10.38
C LEU A 91 -4.96 10.62 10.42
N ALA A 92 -5.55 9.82 11.29
CA ALA A 92 -6.98 9.57 11.42
C ALA A 92 -7.72 10.60 12.30
N GLY A 93 -7.02 11.65 12.74
CA GLY A 93 -7.63 12.74 13.50
C GLY A 93 -8.28 12.32 14.84
N PRO A 94 -9.17 13.17 15.39
CA PRO A 94 -9.84 12.91 16.66
C PRO A 94 -10.86 11.77 16.64
N ASP A 95 -11.42 11.49 15.45
CA ASP A 95 -12.42 10.46 15.18
C ASP A 95 -11.81 9.08 14.96
N MET A 96 -10.48 8.97 14.85
CA MET A 96 -9.76 7.70 14.69
C MET A 96 -10.18 6.91 13.44
N GLU A 97 -10.61 7.63 12.41
CA GLU A 97 -11.00 7.10 11.10
C GLU A 97 -10.30 7.89 9.98
N VAL A 98 -9.95 7.22 8.89
CA VAL A 98 -9.29 7.85 7.74
C VAL A 98 -10.30 8.08 6.64
N GLY A 99 -10.63 9.34 6.36
CA GLY A 99 -11.49 9.71 5.24
C GLY A 99 -10.75 9.77 3.90
N ALA A 100 -11.52 9.98 2.82
CA ALA A 100 -10.96 10.09 1.47
C ALA A 100 -9.95 11.24 1.32
N THR A 101 -10.21 12.39 1.96
CA THR A 101 -9.30 13.54 1.95
C THR A 101 -7.99 13.22 2.69
N ASP A 102 -8.07 12.52 3.82
CA ASP A 102 -6.90 12.11 4.60
C ASP A 102 -6.07 11.11 3.81
N LEU A 103 -6.72 10.11 3.21
CA LEU A 103 -6.08 9.13 2.34
C LEU A 103 -5.35 9.80 1.16
N MET A 104 -6.00 10.76 0.50
CA MET A 104 -5.40 11.54 -0.59
C MET A 104 -4.11 12.24 -0.14
N ASN A 105 -4.17 12.92 1.00
CA ASN A 105 -3.01 13.63 1.57
C ASN A 105 -1.87 12.66 1.93
N ILE A 106 -2.21 11.50 2.51
CA ILE A 106 -1.23 10.46 2.88
C ILE A 106 -0.53 9.92 1.64
N LEU A 107 -1.30 9.49 0.63
CA LEU A 107 -0.76 8.88 -0.57
C LEU A 107 0.09 9.88 -1.35
N ASN A 108 -0.39 11.12 -1.55
CA ASN A 108 0.37 12.16 -2.25
C ASN A 108 1.66 12.54 -1.51
N LYS A 109 1.65 12.54 -0.17
CA LYS A 109 2.85 12.75 0.63
C LYS A 109 3.88 11.64 0.45
N VAL A 110 3.44 10.38 0.32
CA VAL A 110 4.35 9.26 0.00
C VAL A 110 4.91 9.39 -1.41
N LEU A 111 4.07 9.71 -2.39
CA LEU A 111 4.50 9.93 -3.78
C LEU A 111 5.54 11.04 -3.90
N SER A 112 5.41 12.12 -3.12
CA SER A 112 6.39 13.23 -3.12
C SER A 112 7.82 12.80 -2.78
N LYS A 113 7.99 11.67 -2.08
CA LYS A 113 9.31 11.09 -1.72
C LYS A 113 9.84 10.13 -2.78
N HIS A 114 9.00 9.65 -3.69
CA HIS A 114 9.34 8.68 -4.73
C HIS A 114 9.31 9.36 -6.10
N LYS A 115 10.34 10.17 -6.38
CA LYS A 115 10.48 10.89 -7.66
C LYS A 115 10.70 9.96 -8.86
N ASP A 116 10.97 8.68 -8.59
CA ASP A 116 11.08 7.60 -9.57
C ASP A 116 9.71 7.16 -10.13
N LEU A 117 8.59 7.51 -9.48
CA LEU A 117 7.25 7.16 -9.94
C LEU A 117 6.65 8.30 -10.77
N LYS A 118 6.23 7.99 -12.01
CA LYS A 118 5.46 8.91 -12.83
C LYS A 118 4.00 8.86 -12.36
N THR A 119 3.46 10.01 -11.95
CA THR A 119 2.10 10.14 -11.42
C THR A 119 1.68 11.61 -11.43
N ASP A 120 0.41 11.88 -11.72
CA ASP A 120 -0.26 13.17 -11.50
C ASP A 120 -0.74 13.33 -10.05
N GLY A 121 -0.59 12.29 -9.23
CA GLY A 121 -1.05 12.22 -7.86
C GLY A 121 -2.43 11.57 -7.74
N PHE A 122 -2.77 11.17 -6.52
CA PHE A 122 -4.13 10.74 -6.21
C PHE A 122 -5.04 11.96 -6.08
N ASN A 123 -6.11 11.97 -6.86
CA ASN A 123 -7.19 12.95 -6.71
C ASN A 123 -8.23 12.47 -5.68
N LEU A 124 -9.15 13.37 -5.32
CA LEU A 124 -10.15 13.09 -4.29
C LEU A 124 -11.13 12.00 -4.71
N ASP A 125 -11.54 11.96 -5.98
CA ASP A 125 -12.54 10.99 -6.45
C ASP A 125 -11.97 9.57 -6.47
N THR A 126 -10.71 9.41 -6.88
CA THR A 126 -9.98 8.15 -6.74
C THR A 126 -9.90 7.70 -5.29
N CYS A 127 -9.60 8.62 -4.36
CA CYS A 127 -9.52 8.26 -2.94
C CYS A 127 -10.89 7.94 -2.34
N ARG A 128 -11.96 8.62 -2.76
CA ARG A 128 -13.34 8.26 -2.38
C ARG A 128 -13.67 6.85 -2.85
N SER A 129 -13.29 6.51 -4.07
CA SER A 129 -13.47 5.17 -4.61
C SER A 129 -12.74 4.11 -3.81
N ILE A 130 -11.47 4.37 -3.49
CA ILE A 130 -10.66 3.46 -2.67
C ILE A 130 -11.28 3.29 -1.28
N VAL A 131 -11.72 4.37 -0.62
CA VAL A 131 -12.39 4.27 0.68
C VAL A 131 -13.67 3.45 0.56
N ALA A 132 -14.54 3.75 -0.41
CA ALA A 132 -15.82 3.08 -0.56
C ALA A 132 -15.72 1.56 -0.80
N VAL A 133 -14.69 1.08 -1.49
CA VAL A 133 -14.49 -0.36 -1.72
C VAL A 133 -13.75 -1.08 -0.58
N MET A 134 -13.16 -0.31 0.34
CA MET A 134 -12.43 -0.82 1.50
C MET A 134 -13.24 -0.78 2.79
N ASP A 135 -14.17 0.17 2.89
CA ASP A 135 -15.14 0.37 3.96
C ASP A 135 -16.12 -0.81 4.03
N SER A 136 -15.79 -1.77 4.88
CA SER A 136 -16.53 -3.02 5.04
C SER A 136 -17.64 -2.89 6.09
N ASP A 137 -17.51 -1.92 7.01
CA ASP A 137 -18.48 -1.63 8.07
C ASP A 137 -19.46 -0.50 7.73
N THR A 138 -19.33 0.10 6.54
CA THR A 138 -20.20 1.15 5.99
C THR A 138 -20.21 2.44 6.81
N THR A 139 -19.11 2.73 7.49
CA THR A 139 -18.92 3.97 8.26
C THR A 139 -18.71 5.19 7.37
N GLY A 140 -18.36 4.98 6.10
CA GLY A 140 -17.98 6.01 5.13
C GLY A 140 -16.53 6.46 5.24
N LYS A 141 -15.75 5.83 6.13
CA LYS A 141 -14.32 6.08 6.36
C LYS A 141 -13.62 4.75 6.64
N LEU A 142 -12.30 4.79 6.82
CA LEU A 142 -11.52 3.59 7.11
C LEU A 142 -11.10 3.55 8.57
N GLY A 143 -11.56 2.52 9.27
CA GLY A 143 -11.05 2.17 10.60
C GLY A 143 -9.60 1.65 10.54
N PHE A 144 -9.02 1.39 11.70
CA PHE A 144 -7.61 0.96 11.81
C PHE A 144 -7.30 -0.31 11.00
N GLU A 145 -8.11 -1.36 11.12
CA GLU A 145 -7.84 -2.64 10.44
C GLU A 145 -8.03 -2.53 8.92
N GLU A 146 -9.04 -1.78 8.47
CA GLU A 146 -9.29 -1.55 7.04
C GLU A 146 -8.16 -0.74 6.40
N PHE A 147 -7.74 0.34 7.08
CA PHE A 147 -6.61 1.14 6.63
C PHE A 147 -5.30 0.33 6.65
N LYS A 148 -5.08 -0.50 7.67
CA LYS A 148 -3.91 -1.39 7.76
C LYS A 148 -3.87 -2.38 6.59
N TYR A 149 -5.00 -3.03 6.29
CA TYR A 149 -5.10 -3.93 5.15
C TYR A 149 -4.81 -3.20 3.83
N LEU A 150 -5.44 -2.04 3.62
CA LEU A 150 -5.23 -1.23 2.42
C LEU A 150 -3.75 -0.85 2.29
N TRP A 151 -3.15 -0.35 3.38
CA TRP A 151 -1.78 0.12 3.40
C TRP A 151 -0.76 -1.00 3.10
N ASN A 152 -0.98 -2.19 3.67
CA ASN A 152 -0.11 -3.33 3.43
C ASN A 152 -0.16 -3.78 1.95
N ASN A 153 -1.35 -3.79 1.35
CA ASN A 153 -1.51 -4.09 -0.06
C ASN A 153 -0.88 -3.04 -0.97
N ILE A 154 -1.06 -1.74 -0.68
CA ILE A 154 -0.41 -0.66 -1.43
C ILE A 154 1.12 -0.80 -1.39
N LYS A 155 1.72 -1.10 -0.23
CA LYS A 155 3.18 -1.35 -0.13
C LYS A 155 3.61 -2.53 -0.99
N LYS A 156 2.89 -3.65 -0.93
CA LYS A 156 3.18 -4.85 -1.74
C LYS A 156 3.13 -4.52 -3.23
N TRP A 157 2.08 -3.83 -3.67
CA TRP A 157 1.90 -3.46 -5.06
C TRP A 157 2.90 -2.41 -5.53
N GLN A 158 3.35 -1.52 -4.63
CA GLN A 158 4.45 -0.61 -4.92
C GLN A 158 5.77 -1.36 -5.21
N CYS A 159 6.09 -2.39 -4.43
CA CYS A 159 7.25 -3.24 -4.70
C CYS A 159 7.13 -3.92 -6.06
N VAL A 160 5.95 -4.48 -6.37
CA VAL A 160 5.69 -5.11 -7.68
C VAL A 160 5.82 -4.10 -8.82
N TYR A 161 5.27 -2.91 -8.68
CA TYR A 161 5.35 -1.85 -9.70
C TYR A 161 6.80 -1.53 -10.04
N LYS A 162 7.62 -1.25 -9.02
CA LYS A 162 9.05 -0.94 -9.19
C LYS A 162 9.85 -2.11 -9.77
N GLN A 163 9.47 -3.34 -9.45
CA GLN A 163 10.13 -4.53 -10.00
C GLN A 163 9.88 -4.71 -11.50
N TYR A 164 8.70 -4.28 -11.99
CA TYR A 164 8.29 -4.48 -13.37
C TYR A 164 8.53 -3.26 -14.28
N ASP A 165 8.71 -2.07 -13.72
CA ASP A 165 9.21 -0.86 -14.41
C ASP A 165 10.73 -0.99 -14.70
N ARG A 166 11.08 -1.94 -15.56
CA ARG A 166 12.48 -2.34 -15.86
C ARG A 166 13.24 -1.29 -16.67
N ASP A 167 12.50 -0.50 -17.44
CA ASP A 167 13.02 0.59 -18.25
C ASP A 167 13.08 1.91 -17.48
N HIS A 168 12.63 1.92 -16.21
CA HIS A 168 12.60 3.10 -15.35
C HIS A 168 11.88 4.27 -16.02
N SER A 169 10.83 3.95 -16.79
CA SER A 169 9.99 4.95 -17.45
C SER A 169 9.09 5.66 -16.45
N GLY A 170 8.92 5.07 -15.26
CA GLY A 170 8.00 5.50 -14.23
C GLY A 170 6.56 5.02 -14.48
N SER A 171 6.32 4.29 -15.58
CA SER A 171 5.03 3.76 -16.03
C SER A 171 5.16 2.28 -16.42
N LEU A 172 4.06 1.52 -16.34
CA LEU A 172 4.02 0.15 -16.82
C LEU A 172 3.35 0.07 -18.17
N GLY A 173 4.12 -0.29 -19.19
CA GLY A 173 3.59 -0.58 -20.51
C GLY A 173 2.77 -1.87 -20.55
N SER A 174 1.97 -2.02 -21.61
CA SER A 174 1.05 -3.15 -21.81
C SER A 174 1.72 -4.54 -21.78
N SER A 175 3.03 -4.67 -22.00
CA SER A 175 3.75 -5.94 -21.85
C SER A 175 4.21 -6.22 -20.42
N GLN A 176 4.61 -5.18 -19.67
CA GLN A 176 5.06 -5.25 -18.28
C GLN A 176 3.88 -5.44 -17.32
N LEU A 177 2.77 -4.75 -17.60
CA LEU A 177 1.57 -4.76 -16.76
C LEU A 177 1.00 -6.17 -16.56
N ARG A 178 1.04 -7.03 -17.58
CA ARG A 178 0.59 -8.44 -17.45
C ARG A 178 1.39 -9.19 -16.39
N GLY A 179 2.71 -9.05 -16.42
CA GLY A 179 3.59 -9.65 -15.43
C GLY A 179 3.38 -9.05 -14.04
N ALA A 180 3.18 -7.74 -13.95
CA ALA A 180 2.90 -7.04 -12.71
C ALA A 180 1.58 -7.51 -12.06
N LEU A 181 0.49 -7.62 -12.82
CA LEU A 181 -0.79 -8.13 -12.32
C LEU A 181 -0.68 -9.58 -11.82
N GLN A 182 0.05 -10.43 -12.55
CA GLN A 182 0.29 -11.81 -12.14
C GLN A 182 1.14 -11.89 -10.86
N ALA A 183 2.18 -11.07 -10.74
CA ALA A 183 3.03 -11.00 -9.54
C ALA A 183 2.30 -10.39 -8.33
N ALA A 184 1.37 -9.46 -8.58
CA ALA A 184 0.48 -8.93 -7.55
C ALA A 184 -0.51 -10.00 -7.06
N GLY A 185 -0.80 -11.00 -7.88
CA GLY A 185 -1.66 -12.11 -7.49
C GLY A 185 -2.77 -12.51 -8.43
N PHE A 186 -3.01 -11.69 -9.45
CA PHE A 186 -4.23 -11.75 -10.23
C PHE A 186 -4.02 -12.55 -11.51
N LYS A 187 -4.72 -13.68 -11.61
CA LYS A 187 -4.77 -14.49 -12.83
C LYS A 187 -6.00 -14.10 -13.62
N LEU A 188 -5.80 -13.26 -14.63
CA LEU A 188 -6.86 -12.76 -15.49
C LEU A 188 -6.77 -13.38 -16.88
N ASN A 189 -7.92 -13.54 -17.54
CA ASN A 189 -7.94 -13.90 -18.95
C ASN A 189 -7.60 -12.70 -19.84
N GLU A 190 -7.35 -12.95 -21.13
CA GLU A 190 -6.98 -11.93 -22.11
C GLU A 190 -8.03 -10.80 -22.21
N GLN A 191 -9.31 -11.14 -22.17
CA GLN A 191 -10.40 -10.17 -22.31
C GLN A 191 -10.45 -9.18 -21.13
N LEU A 192 -10.33 -9.68 -19.90
CA LEU A 192 -10.24 -8.86 -18.68
C LEU A 192 -9.01 -7.96 -18.71
N TYR A 193 -7.88 -8.49 -19.18
CA TYR A 193 -6.66 -7.71 -19.33
C TYR A 193 -6.85 -6.51 -20.28
N GLN A 194 -7.44 -6.76 -21.46
CA GLN A 194 -7.72 -5.69 -22.42
C GLN A 194 -8.70 -4.63 -21.88
N MET A 195 -9.69 -5.04 -21.07
CA MET A 195 -10.59 -4.09 -20.41
C MET A 195 -9.87 -3.23 -19.38
N ILE A 196 -8.95 -3.81 -18.59
CA ILE A 196 -8.12 -3.07 -17.63
C ILE A 196 -7.26 -2.04 -18.35
N VAL A 197 -6.54 -2.44 -19.41
CA VAL A 197 -5.70 -1.52 -20.20
C VAL A 197 -6.55 -0.36 -20.74
N ARG A 198 -7.69 -0.64 -21.39
CA ARG A 198 -8.55 0.41 -21.95
C ARG A 198 -9.12 1.38 -20.90
N ARG A 199 -9.30 0.93 -19.66
CA ARG A 199 -9.92 1.73 -18.59
C ARG A 199 -8.90 2.54 -17.79
N TYR A 200 -7.69 2.01 -17.59
CA TYR A 200 -6.72 2.54 -16.64
C TYR A 200 -5.40 2.97 -17.27
N ALA A 201 -5.07 2.51 -18.48
CA ALA A 201 -3.89 2.99 -19.19
C ALA A 201 -4.22 4.24 -20.02
N ASN A 202 -3.20 5.01 -20.35
CA ASN A 202 -3.29 6.14 -21.26
C ASN A 202 -3.41 5.68 -22.73
N GLU A 203 -3.46 6.63 -23.68
CA GLU A 203 -3.58 6.35 -25.11
C GLU A 203 -2.42 5.53 -25.67
N ASP A 204 -1.23 5.65 -25.08
CA ASP A 204 -0.03 4.89 -25.45
C ASP A 204 -0.04 3.45 -24.88
N GLY A 205 -1.01 3.11 -24.04
CA GLY A 205 -1.13 1.81 -23.38
C GLY A 205 -0.22 1.64 -22.16
N ASP A 206 0.25 2.77 -21.61
CA ASP A 206 1.04 2.86 -20.39
C ASP A 206 0.16 3.21 -19.19
N MET A 207 0.42 2.56 -18.06
CA MET A 207 -0.30 2.78 -16.81
C MET A 207 0.62 3.41 -15.77
N ASP A 208 0.23 4.55 -15.23
CA ASP A 208 0.94 5.22 -14.14
C ASP A 208 0.65 4.56 -12.77
N PHE A 209 1.35 5.02 -11.75
CA PHE A 209 1.29 4.41 -10.43
C PHE A 209 -0.09 4.56 -9.77
N ASN A 210 -0.72 5.73 -9.87
CA ASN A 210 -2.03 5.99 -9.28
C ASN A 210 -3.13 5.15 -9.95
N ASN A 211 -3.13 5.01 -11.28
CA ASN A 211 -4.07 4.15 -11.97
C ASN A 211 -3.82 2.67 -11.66
N PHE A 212 -2.55 2.26 -11.55
CA PHE A 212 -2.20 0.89 -11.15
C PHE A 212 -2.74 0.52 -9.77
N ILE A 213 -2.49 1.36 -8.74
CA ILE A 213 -3.01 1.13 -7.39
C ILE A 213 -4.55 1.14 -7.38
N SER A 214 -5.17 2.11 -8.06
CA SER A 214 -6.64 2.21 -8.11
C SER A 214 -7.28 0.98 -8.76
N CYS A 215 -6.66 0.46 -9.83
CA CYS A 215 -7.08 -0.77 -10.48
C CYS A 215 -6.95 -1.96 -9.52
N LEU A 216 -5.82 -2.12 -8.83
CA LEU A 216 -5.59 -3.26 -7.96
C LEU A 216 -6.47 -3.27 -6.71
N VAL A 217 -6.71 -2.11 -6.09
CA VAL A 217 -7.66 -1.99 -4.97
C VAL A 217 -9.04 -2.47 -5.42
N ARG A 218 -9.54 -1.97 -6.56
CA ARG A 218 -10.86 -2.35 -7.08
C ARG A 218 -10.92 -3.83 -7.43
N LEU A 219 -9.88 -4.35 -8.07
CA LEU A 219 -9.81 -5.75 -8.45
C LEU A 219 -9.81 -6.67 -7.23
N ASP A 220 -9.01 -6.36 -6.20
CA ASP A 220 -8.99 -7.09 -4.94
C ASP A 220 -10.35 -7.08 -4.25
N ALA A 221 -10.98 -5.92 -4.15
CA ALA A 221 -12.32 -5.78 -3.55
C ALA A 221 -13.37 -6.63 -4.26
N MET A 222 -13.38 -6.63 -5.60
CA MET A 222 -14.31 -7.44 -6.39
C MET A 222 -14.07 -8.95 -6.21
N PHE A 223 -12.81 -9.39 -6.16
CA PHE A 223 -12.48 -10.79 -5.86
C PHE A 223 -12.91 -11.20 -4.44
N ARG A 224 -12.71 -10.33 -3.44
CA ARG A 224 -13.15 -10.59 -2.06
C ARG A 224 -14.67 -10.67 -1.96
N ALA A 225 -15.38 -9.72 -2.57
CA ALA A 225 -16.84 -9.69 -2.58
C ALA A 225 -17.43 -10.92 -3.30
N PHE A 226 -16.84 -11.35 -4.41
CA PHE A 226 -17.27 -12.56 -5.09
C PHE A 226 -17.06 -13.80 -4.22
N LYS A 227 -15.86 -13.97 -3.65
CA LYS A 227 -15.51 -15.13 -2.80
C LYS A 227 -16.32 -15.20 -1.50
N SER A 228 -16.79 -14.09 -0.96
CA SER A 228 -17.63 -14.11 0.25
C SER A 228 -19.06 -14.58 -0.06
N LEU A 229 -19.51 -14.45 -1.30
CA LEU A 229 -20.82 -14.89 -1.79
C LEU A 229 -20.78 -16.31 -2.37
N ASP A 230 -19.70 -16.69 -3.05
CA ASP A 230 -19.46 -18.02 -3.62
C ASP A 230 -18.98 -19.01 -2.53
N ARG A 231 -19.92 -19.51 -1.72
CA ARG A 231 -19.62 -20.38 -0.55
C ARG A 231 -19.33 -21.82 -0.93
N ASP A 232 -19.85 -22.29 -2.05
CA ASP A 232 -19.68 -23.63 -2.60
C ASP A 232 -18.54 -23.71 -3.62
N THR A 233 -17.90 -22.59 -3.95
CA THR A 233 -16.72 -22.49 -4.82
C THR A 233 -16.96 -23.02 -6.23
N ASP A 234 -18.20 -22.91 -6.70
CA ASP A 234 -18.61 -23.35 -8.03
C ASP A 234 -18.33 -22.29 -9.11
N GLY A 235 -17.93 -21.08 -8.68
CA GLY A 235 -17.62 -19.95 -9.56
C GLY A 235 -18.86 -19.20 -10.04
N LEU A 236 -20.00 -19.36 -9.38
CA LEU A 236 -21.26 -18.68 -9.66
C LEU A 236 -21.81 -18.01 -8.39
N ILE A 237 -22.48 -16.87 -8.57
CA ILE A 237 -23.21 -16.21 -7.49
C ILE A 237 -24.63 -15.91 -7.96
N GLN A 238 -25.62 -16.18 -7.10
CA GLN A 238 -26.99 -15.77 -7.32
C GLN A 238 -27.29 -14.57 -6.42
N VAL A 239 -27.64 -13.44 -7.04
CA VAL A 239 -27.92 -12.18 -6.34
C VAL A 239 -29.25 -11.59 -6.80
N SER A 240 -29.96 -10.96 -5.87
CA SER A 240 -31.12 -10.13 -6.17
C SER A 240 -30.70 -8.79 -6.77
N LEU A 241 -31.63 -8.06 -7.39
CA LEU A 241 -31.36 -6.71 -7.92
C LEU A 241 -30.81 -5.76 -6.84
N LYS A 242 -31.32 -5.87 -5.61
CA LYS A 242 -30.86 -5.04 -4.50
C LYS A 242 -29.39 -5.33 -4.16
N GLU A 243 -29.04 -6.60 -4.03
CA GLU A 243 -27.66 -7.02 -3.75
C GLU A 243 -26.72 -6.65 -4.90
N TRP A 244 -27.18 -6.82 -6.15
CA TRP A 244 -26.43 -6.39 -7.32
C TRP A 244 -26.10 -4.89 -7.28
N LEU A 245 -27.10 -4.05 -7.00
CA LEU A 245 -26.90 -2.60 -6.86
C LEU A 245 -25.92 -2.27 -5.73
N GLN A 246 -26.02 -2.97 -4.59
CA GLN A 246 -25.08 -2.79 -3.48
C GLN A 246 -23.65 -3.18 -3.88
N LEU A 247 -23.47 -4.22 -4.69
CA LEU A 247 -22.15 -4.70 -5.14
C LEU A 247 -21.52 -3.83 -6.23
N THR A 248 -22.31 -3.16 -7.07
CA THR A 248 -21.79 -2.45 -8.26
C THR A 248 -21.79 -0.93 -8.17
N MET A 249 -22.53 -0.33 -7.25
CA MET A 249 -22.67 1.14 -7.16
C MET A 249 -21.49 1.85 -6.47
N TYR A 250 -20.36 1.19 -6.26
CA TYR A 250 -19.14 1.83 -5.78
C TYR A 250 -18.53 2.72 -6.88
N SER A 251 -18.53 4.04 -6.68
CA SER A 251 -17.87 5.00 -7.60
C SER A 251 -16.37 5.03 -7.36
#